data_AF-A0A9W7WPH6-F1
#
_entry.id   AF-A0A9W7WPH6-F1
#
_cell.length_a   1.000
_cell.length_b   1.000
_cell.length_c   1.000
_cell.angle_alpha   90.00
_cell.angle_beta   90.00
_cell.angle_gamma   90.00
#
_symmetry.space_group_name_H-M   'P 1'
#
loop_
_entity.id
_entity.type
_entity.pdbx_description
1 polymer ?
#
loop_
_entity_poly.entity_id
_entity_poly.type
_entity_poly.pdbx_seq_one_letter_code
_entity_poly.pdbx_strand_id
1 'polypeptide(L)'
;PIKKGKKGKGKVKKDGKQESKRDKESDIERAKANAALWEARCDMTETSRIEYHETAGRLAKANEHLTDLQHKTEKKTIDIIAVLREKDVENEEKIAALEQKIKFEKTRASQEKENLITDFTLKIGKLEEKFDKRSSEFRIIQEELRIINDFLEKKPQMEQELRNMKETLDNADLDNQKTLKRMEQKFLNDKFHLEQEAEQNIAVLAEKAHNEAIVQLDVSSRSVFKENVRLNKALGNHIKEVEDLRKRNAALPEENDNLTQRKETSQLIMNDTVSQITTQRSQITEMKVKVSTLEQALASTVAEFECEKAGVKHRAKVRAQSSGVELDKLQKLLTLRERELSRVKKLARSIVEQRTDTEILFHEALNQVKQEILTQRLEGEATRSKRMNEVLSGRRDFAHTQNSVSTDSQEVEKDNLRKHRTDISEMRWEQRERVLRLLFAKMNSRKSKKPIDAQALTDSEGNQCSSDPSSEESNVTFLTQAEVFNMSSTADSSDI
;
A
#
# COMPACT_ATOMS: atom_id res chain seq x y z
N PRO A 1 74.85 -20.45 64.79
CA PRO A 1 74.32 -21.19 65.96
C PRO A 1 74.74 -22.67 65.90
N ILE A 2 75.85 -23.06 66.55
CA ILE A 2 75.86 -23.60 67.92
C ILE A 2 75.18 -24.98 67.94
N LYS A 3 75.78 -26.11 68.34
CA LYS A 3 77.04 -26.44 69.03
C LYS A 3 77.10 -27.97 69.08
N LYS A 4 78.34 -28.49 69.03
CA LYS A 4 78.93 -29.55 69.90
C LYS A 4 78.26 -30.94 69.90
N GLY A 5 79.00 -32.04 70.00
CA GLY A 5 80.39 -32.22 70.38
C GLY A 5 80.70 -33.73 70.47
N LYS A 6 81.98 -34.12 70.35
CA LYS A 6 82.86 -34.52 71.49
C LYS A 6 82.43 -35.86 72.11
N LYS A 7 83.27 -36.87 72.35
CA LYS A 7 84.72 -37.08 72.57
C LYS A 7 84.99 -38.57 72.25
N GLY A 8 86.16 -38.99 71.74
CA GLY A 8 87.36 -39.36 72.54
C GLY A 8 87.21 -40.71 73.29
N LYS A 9 88.22 -41.51 73.63
CA LYS A 9 89.67 -41.52 73.41
C LYS A 9 90.22 -42.82 74.05
N GLY A 10 91.19 -43.47 73.43
CA GLY A 10 92.24 -44.33 74.03
C GLY A 10 91.83 -45.74 74.51
N LYS A 11 92.72 -46.69 74.84
CA LYS A 11 94.18 -46.88 74.66
C LYS A 11 94.51 -48.21 75.40
N VAL A 12 94.97 -49.23 74.66
CA VAL A 12 96.09 -50.17 74.98
C VAL A 12 96.03 -51.14 76.20
N LYS A 13 96.43 -52.39 75.90
CA LYS A 13 97.15 -53.45 76.65
C LYS A 13 96.39 -54.46 77.55
N LYS A 14 96.50 -55.72 77.10
CA LYS A 14 97.28 -56.85 77.70
C LYS A 14 96.88 -57.31 79.11
N ASP A 15 96.31 -58.51 79.17
CA ASP A 15 96.77 -59.74 79.86
C ASP A 15 95.59 -60.73 79.72
N GLY A 16 95.75 -61.99 79.34
CA GLY A 16 96.61 -62.96 80.01
C GLY A 16 95.77 -63.74 81.03
N LYS A 17 95.05 -64.76 80.55
CA LYS A 17 94.79 -66.05 81.24
C LYS A 17 94.02 -66.03 82.57
N GLN A 18 92.81 -66.60 82.61
CA GLN A 18 92.52 -67.94 83.15
C GLN A 18 91.00 -68.22 83.24
N GLU A 19 90.66 -69.50 83.15
CA GLU A 19 89.35 -70.13 82.95
C GLU A 19 88.31 -69.89 84.06
N SER A 20 87.02 -69.93 83.71
CA SER A 20 86.10 -70.95 84.26
C SER A 20 84.80 -71.03 83.46
N LYS A 21 84.43 -72.27 83.12
CA LYS A 21 83.24 -72.69 82.39
C LYS A 21 82.02 -72.72 83.32
N ARG A 22 80.93 -72.03 82.96
CA ARG A 22 79.50 -72.41 83.09
C ARG A 22 78.62 -71.23 82.64
N ASP A 23 77.39 -71.52 82.23
CA ASP A 23 76.35 -70.62 81.69
C ASP A 23 76.37 -70.30 80.19
N LYS A 24 76.77 -71.27 79.37
CA LYS A 24 76.43 -71.24 77.93
C LYS A 24 74.91 -71.29 77.71
N GLU A 25 74.13 -71.89 78.61
CA GLU A 25 72.69 -72.12 78.40
C GLU A 25 71.83 -70.85 78.59
N SER A 26 72.14 -69.98 79.58
CA SER A 26 71.42 -68.69 79.78
C SER A 26 71.78 -67.64 78.70
N ASP A 27 73.02 -67.64 78.22
CA ASP A 27 73.43 -66.78 77.12
C ASP A 27 72.87 -67.26 75.79
N ILE A 28 72.69 -68.58 75.60
CA ILE A 28 71.98 -69.15 74.44
C ILE A 28 70.49 -68.78 74.48
N GLU A 29 69.82 -68.85 75.64
CA GLU A 29 68.41 -68.44 75.76
C GLU A 29 68.21 -66.92 75.59
N ARG A 30 69.10 -66.09 76.14
CA ARG A 30 69.08 -64.64 75.92
C ARG A 30 69.38 -64.27 74.45
N ALA A 31 70.28 -65.00 73.80
CA ALA A 31 70.54 -64.86 72.37
C ALA A 31 69.34 -65.29 71.52
N LYS A 32 68.64 -66.38 71.89
CA LYS A 32 67.40 -66.83 71.24
C LYS A 32 66.26 -65.82 71.42
N ALA A 33 66.07 -65.28 72.62
CA ALA A 33 65.06 -64.25 72.88
C ALA A 33 65.37 -62.93 72.15
N ASN A 34 66.64 -62.52 72.11
CA ASN A 34 67.07 -61.38 71.29
C ASN A 34 66.90 -61.64 69.79
N ALA A 35 67.21 -62.84 69.31
CA ALA A 35 66.99 -63.23 67.91
C ALA A 35 65.50 -63.18 67.55
N ALA A 36 64.63 -63.73 68.41
CA ALA A 36 63.17 -63.66 68.24
C ALA A 36 62.63 -62.22 68.30
N LEU A 37 63.20 -61.34 69.14
CA LEU A 37 62.86 -59.92 69.15
C LEU A 37 63.30 -59.19 67.88
N TRP A 38 64.49 -59.52 67.34
CA TRP A 38 64.95 -58.98 66.06
C TRP A 38 64.13 -59.52 64.89
N GLU A 39 63.72 -60.80 64.93
CA GLU A 39 62.84 -61.43 63.96
C GLU A 39 61.46 -60.77 63.97
N ALA A 40 60.82 -60.64 65.13
CA ALA A 40 59.54 -59.93 65.27
C ALA A 40 59.63 -58.45 64.85
N ARG A 41 60.77 -57.78 65.10
CA ARG A 41 61.01 -56.40 64.65
C ARG A 41 61.19 -56.34 63.13
N CYS A 42 61.92 -57.28 62.53
CA CYS A 42 62.04 -57.42 61.09
C CYS A 42 60.68 -57.68 60.44
N ASP A 43 59.89 -58.60 60.99
CA ASP A 43 58.53 -58.92 60.51
C ASP A 43 57.59 -57.71 60.64
N MET A 44 57.64 -56.97 61.75
CA MET A 44 56.88 -55.73 61.93
C MET A 44 57.28 -54.66 60.91
N THR A 45 58.58 -54.52 60.62
CA THR A 45 59.05 -53.58 59.59
C THR A 45 58.70 -54.04 58.18
N GLU A 46 58.70 -55.35 57.93
CA GLU A 46 58.38 -55.94 56.63
C GLU A 46 56.88 -55.85 56.34
N THR A 47 56.03 -56.14 57.32
CA THR A 47 54.57 -55.91 57.24
C THR A 47 54.26 -54.44 57.03
N SER A 48 54.88 -53.54 57.80
CA SER A 48 54.74 -52.08 57.57
C SER A 48 55.20 -51.69 56.16
N ARG A 49 56.31 -52.24 55.66
CA ARG A 49 56.83 -51.99 54.30
C ARG A 49 55.85 -52.45 53.23
N ILE A 50 55.27 -53.65 53.39
CA ILE A 50 54.24 -54.19 52.49
C ILE A 50 53.00 -53.29 52.52
N GLU A 51 52.51 -52.91 53.69
CA GLU A 51 51.37 -51.98 53.83
C GLU A 51 51.65 -50.61 53.20
N TYR A 52 52.86 -50.08 53.35
CA TYR A 52 53.28 -48.85 52.66
C TYR A 52 53.33 -49.02 51.13
N HIS A 53 53.84 -50.14 50.63
CA HIS A 53 53.82 -50.43 49.20
C HIS A 53 52.39 -50.58 48.66
N GLU A 54 51.51 -51.26 49.39
CA GLU A 54 50.11 -51.46 49.01
C GLU A 54 49.31 -50.15 49.06
N THR A 55 49.52 -49.32 50.08
CA THR A 55 48.90 -47.98 50.18
C THR A 55 49.42 -47.04 49.09
N ALA A 56 50.72 -47.01 48.84
CA ALA A 56 51.31 -46.25 47.74
C ALA A 56 50.80 -46.75 46.38
N GLY A 57 50.66 -48.06 46.19
CA GLY A 57 50.10 -48.65 44.98
C GLY A 57 48.61 -48.31 44.78
N ARG A 58 47.81 -48.33 45.85
CA ARG A 58 46.41 -47.88 45.81
C ARG A 58 46.32 -46.38 45.47
N LEU A 59 47.17 -45.56 46.07
CA LEU A 59 47.20 -44.12 45.82
C LEU A 59 47.67 -43.80 44.39
N ALA A 60 48.65 -44.53 43.86
CA ALA A 60 49.08 -44.42 42.46
C ALA A 60 47.94 -44.76 41.48
N LYS A 61 47.23 -45.87 41.70
CA LYS A 61 46.06 -46.24 40.88
C LYS A 61 44.93 -45.22 40.98
N ALA A 62 44.67 -44.68 42.18
CA ALA A 62 43.67 -43.64 42.37
C ALA A 62 44.05 -42.34 41.65
N ASN A 63 45.32 -41.93 41.72
CA ASN A 63 45.83 -40.78 40.98
C ASN A 63 45.75 -41.00 39.46
N GLU A 64 46.14 -42.17 38.96
CA GLU A 64 46.02 -42.52 37.53
C GLU A 64 44.56 -42.46 37.06
N HIS A 65 43.63 -43.02 37.84
CA HIS A 65 42.20 -42.92 37.55
C HIS A 65 41.69 -41.48 37.58
N LEU A 66 42.14 -40.65 38.53
CA LEU A 66 41.78 -39.23 38.59
C LEU A 66 42.33 -38.46 37.39
N THR A 67 43.57 -38.72 36.96
CA THR A 67 44.15 -38.09 35.76
C THR A 67 43.41 -38.52 34.49
N ASP A 68 43.04 -39.80 34.37
CA ASP A 68 42.23 -40.30 33.26
C ASP A 68 40.85 -39.65 33.21
N LEU A 69 40.21 -39.51 34.39
CA LEU A 69 38.92 -38.85 34.49
C LEU A 69 39.04 -37.38 34.12
N GLN A 70 40.06 -36.69 34.63
CA GLN A 70 40.35 -35.30 34.30
C GLN A 70 40.52 -35.13 32.78
N HIS A 71 41.40 -35.91 32.15
CA HIS A 71 41.61 -35.85 30.70
C HIS A 71 40.34 -36.16 29.89
N LYS A 72 39.53 -37.13 30.31
CA LYS A 72 38.24 -37.43 29.67
C LYS A 72 37.27 -36.26 29.79
N THR A 73 37.20 -35.61 30.95
CA THR A 73 36.33 -34.44 31.16
C THR A 73 36.82 -33.19 30.43
N GLU A 74 38.13 -32.95 30.40
CA GLU A 74 38.77 -31.88 29.63
C GLU A 74 38.47 -32.06 28.14
N LYS A 75 38.67 -33.27 27.60
CA LYS A 75 38.37 -33.57 26.20
C LYS A 75 36.90 -33.32 25.86
N LYS A 76 35.97 -33.83 26.68
CA LYS A 76 34.53 -33.57 26.48
C LYS A 76 34.20 -32.07 26.54
N THR A 77 34.85 -31.33 27.43
CA THR A 77 34.66 -29.88 27.56
C THR A 77 35.17 -29.16 26.32
N ILE A 78 36.34 -29.53 25.79
CA ILE A 78 36.89 -29.00 24.54
C ILE A 78 35.96 -29.31 23.36
N ASP A 79 35.47 -30.54 23.25
CA ASP A 79 34.55 -30.93 22.17
C ASP A 79 33.25 -30.12 22.22
N ILE A 80 32.68 -29.91 23.42
CA ILE A 80 31.49 -29.06 23.62
C ILE A 80 31.80 -27.61 23.23
N ILE A 81 32.93 -27.06 23.67
CA ILE A 81 33.35 -25.69 23.33
C ILE A 81 33.54 -25.54 21.81
N ALA A 82 34.13 -26.54 21.13
CA ALA A 82 34.33 -26.51 19.69
C ALA A 82 33.00 -26.43 18.93
N VAL A 83 32.03 -27.29 19.29
CA VAL A 83 30.69 -27.28 18.68
C VAL A 83 29.94 -25.98 18.96
N LEU A 84 30.10 -25.40 20.15
CA LEU A 84 29.51 -24.09 20.48
C LEU A 84 30.13 -22.97 19.64
N ARG A 85 31.46 -22.94 19.51
CA ARG A 85 32.16 -21.96 18.66
C ARG A 85 31.77 -22.06 17.21
N GLU A 86 31.63 -23.27 16.67
CA GLU A 86 31.17 -23.48 15.29
C GLU A 86 29.76 -22.91 15.10
N LYS A 87 28.84 -23.17 16.04
CA LYS A 87 27.50 -22.57 16.00
C LYS A 87 27.53 -21.05 16.14
N ASP A 88 28.41 -20.50 16.97
CA ASP A 88 28.55 -19.05 17.13
C ASP A 88 29.02 -18.40 15.82
N VAL A 89 30.01 -18.99 15.14
CA VAL A 89 30.47 -18.54 13.82
C VAL A 89 29.35 -18.63 12.78
N GLU A 90 28.63 -19.76 12.70
CA GLU A 90 27.48 -19.88 11.79
C GLU A 90 26.39 -18.83 12.07
N ASN A 91 26.15 -18.51 13.34
CA ASN A 91 25.18 -17.50 13.73
C ASN A 91 25.67 -16.10 13.36
N GLU A 92 26.95 -15.79 13.56
CA GLU A 92 27.57 -14.53 13.13
C GLU A 92 27.50 -14.36 11.61
N GLU A 93 27.77 -15.41 10.84
CA GLU A 93 27.63 -15.39 9.37
C GLU A 93 26.17 -15.14 8.95
N LYS A 94 25.20 -15.80 9.59
CA LYS A 94 23.77 -15.57 9.35
C LYS A 94 23.37 -14.14 9.70
N ILE A 95 23.85 -13.61 10.81
CA ILE A 95 23.60 -12.22 11.24
C ILE A 95 24.17 -11.25 10.19
N ALA A 96 25.43 -11.43 9.77
CA ALA A 96 26.07 -10.59 8.77
C ALA A 96 25.33 -10.62 7.42
N ALA A 97 24.88 -11.79 6.97
CA ALA A 97 24.09 -11.94 5.75
C ALA A 97 22.72 -11.24 5.86
N LEU A 98 22.04 -11.36 6.99
CA LEU A 98 20.78 -10.66 7.25
C LEU A 98 20.97 -9.15 7.31
N GLU A 99 22.04 -8.66 7.96
CA GLU A 99 22.38 -7.24 8.00
C GLU A 99 22.67 -6.67 6.61
N GLN A 100 23.42 -7.40 5.77
CA GLN A 100 23.64 -7.01 4.37
C GLN A 100 22.33 -6.96 3.58
N LYS A 101 21.44 -7.94 3.76
CA LYS A 101 20.13 -7.95 3.11
C LYS A 101 19.27 -6.76 3.55
N ILE A 102 19.25 -6.44 4.84
CA ILE A 102 18.55 -5.26 5.36
C ILE A 102 19.12 -3.97 4.74
N LYS A 103 20.45 -3.84 4.65
CA LYS A 103 21.09 -2.68 4.01
C LYS A 103 20.71 -2.56 2.53
N PHE A 104 20.77 -3.66 1.78
CA PHE A 104 20.39 -3.70 0.36
C PHE A 104 18.93 -3.30 0.13
N GLU A 105 18.00 -3.90 0.88
CA GLU A 105 16.57 -3.56 0.77
C GLU A 105 16.30 -2.10 1.18
N LYS A 106 17.00 -1.59 2.20
CA LYS A 106 16.89 -0.18 2.60
C LYS A 106 17.37 0.78 1.51
N THR A 107 18.49 0.46 0.84
CA THR A 107 18.98 1.26 -0.30
C THR A 107 18.03 1.19 -1.49
N ARG A 108 17.50 0.00 -1.79
CA ARG A 108 16.52 -0.19 -2.86
C ARG A 108 15.23 0.61 -2.61
N ALA A 109 14.66 0.50 -1.41
CA ALA A 109 13.46 1.25 -1.03
C ALA A 109 13.69 2.77 -1.05
N SER A 110 14.90 3.23 -0.67
CA SER A 110 15.26 4.65 -0.74
C SER A 110 15.34 5.13 -2.20
N GLN A 111 15.94 4.34 -3.09
CA GLN A 111 16.00 4.65 -4.52
C GLN A 111 14.62 4.64 -5.18
N GLU A 112 13.78 3.66 -4.88
CA GLU A 112 12.40 3.60 -5.39
C GLU A 112 11.59 4.82 -4.92
N LYS A 113 11.77 5.24 -3.66
CA LYS A 113 11.17 6.47 -3.13
C LYS A 113 11.69 7.72 -3.87
N GLU A 114 12.99 7.82 -4.11
CA GLU A 114 13.59 8.95 -4.82
C GLU A 114 13.08 9.04 -6.25
N ASN A 115 13.05 7.92 -6.98
CA ASN A 115 12.51 7.83 -8.34
C ASN A 115 11.03 8.25 -8.38
N LEU A 116 10.24 7.80 -7.40
CA LEU A 116 8.83 8.18 -7.31
C LEU A 116 8.66 9.68 -7.05
N ILE A 117 9.51 10.26 -6.18
CA ILE A 117 9.54 11.70 -5.93
C ILE A 117 9.90 12.45 -7.21
N THR A 118 10.91 12.02 -7.96
CA THR A 118 11.31 12.69 -9.22
C THR A 118 10.20 12.63 -10.26
N ASP A 119 9.54 11.48 -10.41
CA ASP A 119 8.45 11.32 -11.38
C ASP A 119 7.25 12.21 -11.05
N PHE A 120 6.85 12.26 -9.77
CA PHE A 120 5.76 13.13 -9.34
C PHE A 120 6.14 14.62 -9.42
N THR A 121 7.37 14.99 -9.08
CA THR A 121 7.87 16.36 -9.22
C THR A 121 7.81 16.80 -10.69
N LEU A 122 8.22 15.94 -11.62
CA LEU A 122 8.16 16.22 -13.05
C LEU A 122 6.72 16.32 -13.56
N LYS A 123 5.82 15.47 -13.07
CA LYS A 123 4.40 15.53 -13.42
C LYS A 123 3.72 16.79 -12.89
N ILE A 124 4.06 17.21 -11.67
CA ILE A 124 3.59 18.47 -11.07
C ILE A 124 4.08 19.65 -11.92
N GLY A 125 5.38 19.74 -12.23
CA GLY A 125 5.92 20.83 -13.04
C GLY A 125 5.28 20.92 -14.43
N LYS A 126 4.99 19.77 -15.08
CA LYS A 126 4.24 19.74 -16.36
C LYS A 126 2.81 20.27 -16.24
N LEU A 127 2.14 20.03 -15.11
CA LEU A 127 0.78 20.54 -14.87
C LEU A 127 0.80 22.03 -14.55
N GLU A 128 1.77 22.48 -13.77
CA GLU A 128 2.01 23.90 -13.48
C GLU A 128 2.29 24.68 -14.76
N GLU A 129 3.17 24.19 -15.64
CA GLU A 129 3.46 24.84 -16.93
C GLU A 129 2.20 24.96 -17.81
N LYS A 130 1.37 23.90 -17.87
CA LYS A 130 0.10 23.94 -18.61
C LYS A 130 -0.89 24.93 -17.98
N PHE A 131 -0.92 24.99 -16.65
CA PHE A 131 -1.76 25.93 -15.93
C PHE A 131 -1.34 27.37 -16.19
N ASP A 132 -0.05 27.68 -16.14
CA ASP A 132 0.49 29.01 -16.41
C ASP A 132 0.22 29.45 -17.85
N LYS A 133 0.40 28.55 -18.82
CA LYS A 133 0.02 28.80 -20.23
C LYS A 133 -1.46 29.16 -20.35
N ARG A 134 -2.35 28.33 -19.81
CA ARG A 134 -3.80 28.57 -19.89
C ARG A 134 -4.23 29.83 -19.14
N SER A 135 -3.59 30.13 -18.01
CA SER A 135 -3.80 31.36 -17.25
C SER A 135 -3.37 32.60 -18.05
N SER A 136 -2.25 32.51 -18.78
CA SER A 136 -1.80 33.59 -19.68
C SER A 136 -2.76 33.82 -20.86
N GLU A 137 -3.22 32.75 -21.51
CA GLU A 137 -4.23 32.82 -22.58
C GLU A 137 -5.53 33.43 -22.07
N PHE A 138 -5.98 33.00 -20.88
CA PHE A 138 -7.18 33.54 -20.26
C PHE A 138 -7.07 35.04 -19.99
N ARG A 139 -5.91 35.54 -19.52
CA ARG A 139 -5.69 36.99 -19.35
C ARG A 139 -5.78 37.75 -20.66
N ILE A 140 -5.24 37.21 -21.75
CA ILE A 140 -5.33 37.85 -23.08
C ILE A 140 -6.79 37.91 -23.54
N ILE A 141 -7.53 36.80 -23.42
CA ILE A 141 -8.95 36.76 -23.79
C ILE A 141 -9.77 37.73 -22.95
N GLN A 142 -9.49 37.86 -21.65
CA GLN A 142 -10.16 38.84 -20.79
C GLN A 142 -9.89 40.27 -21.24
N GLU A 143 -8.65 40.57 -21.65
CA GLU A 143 -8.27 41.89 -22.14
C GLU A 143 -8.93 42.20 -23.50
N GLU A 144 -8.96 41.25 -24.43
CA GLU A 144 -9.69 41.38 -25.69
C GLU A 144 -11.19 41.59 -25.47
N LEU A 145 -11.78 40.85 -24.54
CA LEU A 145 -13.20 40.99 -24.19
C LEU A 145 -13.49 42.39 -23.62
N ARG A 146 -12.58 42.94 -22.81
CA ARG A 146 -12.67 44.32 -22.32
C ARG A 146 -12.67 45.33 -23.48
N ILE A 147 -11.75 45.18 -24.44
CA ILE A 147 -11.67 46.06 -25.62
C ILE A 147 -12.96 45.97 -26.46
N ILE A 148 -13.48 44.75 -26.68
CA ILE A 148 -14.73 44.55 -27.42
C ILE A 148 -15.91 45.20 -26.69
N ASN A 149 -15.98 45.06 -25.36
CA ASN A 149 -17.04 45.65 -24.58
C ASN A 149 -17.01 47.19 -24.64
N ASP A 150 -15.83 47.79 -24.51
CA ASP A 150 -15.63 49.23 -24.67
C ASP A 150 -16.05 49.71 -26.08
N PHE A 151 -15.79 48.92 -27.12
CA PHE A 151 -16.24 49.21 -28.47
C PHE A 151 -17.77 49.12 -28.60
N LEU A 152 -18.39 48.08 -28.04
CA LEU A 152 -19.84 47.91 -28.05
C LEU A 152 -20.55 49.05 -27.30
N GLU A 153 -19.94 49.58 -26.23
CA GLU A 153 -20.47 50.74 -25.50
C GLU A 153 -20.39 52.03 -26.33
N LYS A 154 -19.29 52.24 -27.07
CA LYS A 154 -19.08 53.45 -27.91
C LYS A 154 -19.79 53.41 -29.26
N LYS A 155 -20.07 52.22 -29.80
CA LYS A 155 -20.66 52.03 -31.13
C LYS A 155 -21.99 52.80 -31.33
N PRO A 156 -22.98 52.76 -30.40
CA PRO A 156 -24.23 53.50 -30.57
C PRO A 156 -24.03 55.02 -30.65
N GLN A 157 -23.05 55.56 -29.92
CA GLN A 157 -22.72 56.99 -29.93
C GLN A 157 -22.15 57.39 -31.29
N MET A 158 -21.16 56.65 -31.80
CA MET A 158 -20.59 56.90 -33.14
C MET A 158 -21.64 56.76 -34.26
N GLU A 159 -22.52 55.76 -34.18
CA GLU A 159 -23.60 55.59 -35.15
C GLU A 159 -24.62 56.74 -35.09
N GLN A 160 -24.90 57.27 -33.90
CA GLN A 160 -25.78 58.44 -33.74
C GLN A 160 -25.12 59.70 -34.31
N GLU A 161 -23.83 59.91 -34.08
CA GLU A 161 -23.09 61.04 -34.65
C GLU A 161 -23.10 61.00 -36.19
N LEU A 162 -22.91 59.82 -36.80
CA LEU A 162 -23.01 59.65 -38.24
C LEU A 162 -24.42 59.96 -38.77
N ARG A 163 -25.49 59.51 -38.07
CA ARG A 163 -26.87 59.85 -38.43
C ARG A 163 -27.11 61.36 -38.38
N ASN A 164 -26.69 62.01 -37.30
CA ASN A 164 -26.82 63.45 -37.13
C ASN A 164 -26.07 64.20 -38.24
N MET A 165 -24.83 63.82 -38.54
CA MET A 165 -24.05 64.44 -39.61
C MET A 165 -24.72 64.30 -40.97
N LYS A 166 -25.26 63.12 -41.28
CA LYS A 166 -26.00 62.89 -42.53
C LYS A 166 -27.26 63.76 -42.62
N GLU A 167 -28.04 63.85 -41.55
CA GLU A 167 -29.21 64.71 -41.49
C GLU A 167 -28.85 66.19 -41.66
N THR A 168 -27.75 66.65 -41.05
CA THR A 168 -27.29 68.04 -41.25
C THR A 168 -26.85 68.32 -42.68
N LEU A 169 -26.22 67.36 -43.36
CA LEU A 169 -25.82 67.48 -44.76
C LEU A 169 -27.05 67.52 -45.68
N ASP A 170 -27.99 66.59 -45.48
CA ASP A 170 -29.23 66.52 -46.27
C ASP A 170 -30.06 67.81 -46.12
N ASN A 171 -30.14 68.36 -44.90
CA ASN A 171 -30.80 69.64 -44.64
C ASN A 171 -30.09 70.81 -45.33
N ALA A 172 -28.76 70.87 -45.27
CA ALA A 172 -27.97 71.90 -45.94
C ALA A 172 -28.13 71.84 -47.47
N ASP A 173 -28.11 70.64 -48.05
CA ASP A 173 -28.33 70.43 -49.49
C ASP A 173 -29.74 70.82 -49.92
N LEU A 174 -30.75 70.49 -49.11
CA LEU A 174 -32.13 70.91 -49.36
C LEU A 174 -32.26 72.43 -49.35
N ASP A 175 -31.64 73.12 -48.39
CA ASP A 175 -31.69 74.58 -48.29
C ASP A 175 -30.88 75.28 -49.39
N ASN A 176 -29.74 74.71 -49.79
CA ASN A 176 -28.99 75.14 -50.96
C ASN A 176 -29.83 74.98 -52.23
N GLN A 177 -30.52 73.85 -52.40
CA GLN A 177 -31.37 73.59 -53.56
C GLN A 177 -32.58 74.55 -53.61
N LYS A 178 -33.23 74.82 -52.47
CA LYS A 178 -34.30 75.84 -52.38
C LYS A 178 -33.78 77.23 -52.75
N THR A 179 -32.57 77.57 -52.30
CA THR A 179 -31.94 78.86 -52.60
C THR A 179 -31.60 78.99 -54.07
N LEU A 180 -31.04 77.93 -54.68
CA LEU A 180 -30.75 77.86 -56.10
C LEU A 180 -32.02 78.02 -56.94
N LYS A 181 -33.07 77.24 -56.67
CA LYS A 181 -34.37 77.34 -57.35
C LYS A 181 -34.96 78.76 -57.27
N ARG A 182 -34.86 79.39 -56.09
CA ARG A 182 -35.33 80.77 -55.90
C ARG A 182 -34.52 81.77 -56.74
N MET A 183 -33.20 81.60 -56.82
CA MET A 183 -32.33 82.45 -57.65
C MET A 183 -32.60 82.24 -59.14
N GLU A 184 -32.74 80.99 -59.59
CA GLU A 184 -33.10 80.66 -60.97
C GLU A 184 -34.44 81.26 -61.37
N GLN A 185 -35.46 81.16 -60.51
CA GLN A 185 -36.77 81.74 -60.76
C GLN A 185 -36.70 83.27 -60.89
N LYS A 186 -35.94 83.95 -60.01
CA LYS A 186 -35.70 85.40 -60.13
C LYS A 186 -35.02 85.73 -61.46
N PHE A 187 -33.96 85.01 -61.79
CA PHE A 187 -33.23 85.23 -63.04
C PHE A 187 -34.11 85.01 -64.28
N LEU A 188 -34.94 83.97 -64.29
CA LEU A 188 -35.88 83.71 -65.38
C LEU A 188 -36.95 84.78 -65.50
N ASN A 189 -37.50 85.26 -64.38
CA ASN A 189 -38.47 86.36 -64.41
C ASN A 189 -37.84 87.65 -64.95
N ASP A 190 -36.65 88.01 -64.46
CA ASP A 190 -35.94 89.21 -64.90
C ASP A 190 -35.58 89.11 -66.39
N LYS A 191 -35.10 87.93 -66.82
CA LYS A 191 -34.82 87.63 -68.24
C LYS A 191 -36.10 87.74 -69.08
N PHE A 192 -37.20 87.12 -68.64
CA PHE A 192 -38.47 87.16 -69.35
C PHE A 192 -39.00 88.58 -69.50
N HIS A 193 -38.94 89.40 -68.45
CA HIS A 193 -39.36 90.80 -68.51
C HIS A 193 -38.53 91.59 -69.52
N LEU A 194 -37.19 91.43 -69.51
CA LEU A 194 -36.31 92.08 -70.47
C LEU A 194 -36.54 91.61 -71.91
N GLU A 195 -36.74 90.31 -72.10
CA GLU A 195 -36.99 89.70 -73.41
C GLU A 195 -38.37 90.12 -73.95
N GLN A 196 -39.41 90.12 -73.11
CA GLN A 196 -40.74 90.60 -73.46
C GLN A 196 -40.73 92.09 -73.84
N GLU A 197 -40.00 92.93 -73.09
CA GLU A 197 -39.87 94.35 -73.42
C GLU A 197 -39.17 94.54 -74.78
N ALA A 198 -38.09 93.78 -75.03
CA ALA A 198 -37.40 93.79 -76.32
C ALA A 198 -38.30 93.28 -77.46
N GLU A 199 -38.99 92.15 -77.27
CA GLU A 199 -39.91 91.57 -78.25
C GLU A 199 -41.08 92.51 -78.53
N GLN A 200 -41.68 93.13 -77.52
CA GLN A 200 -42.79 94.06 -77.71
C GLN A 200 -42.35 95.29 -78.49
N ASN A 201 -41.15 95.81 -78.23
CA ASN A 201 -40.55 96.88 -79.03
C ASN A 201 -40.33 96.44 -80.50
N ILE A 202 -39.80 95.23 -80.72
CA ILE A 202 -39.60 94.68 -82.07
C ILE A 202 -40.95 94.44 -82.76
N ALA A 203 -41.95 93.89 -82.06
CA ALA A 203 -43.26 93.57 -82.60
C ALA A 203 -44.02 94.84 -82.99
N VAL A 204 -43.97 95.91 -82.18
CA VAL A 204 -44.54 97.21 -82.54
C VAL A 204 -43.87 97.77 -83.79
N LEU A 205 -42.53 97.66 -83.91
CA LEU A 205 -41.80 98.07 -85.11
C LEU A 205 -42.17 97.22 -86.33
N ALA A 206 -42.25 95.90 -86.17
CA ALA A 206 -42.55 94.95 -87.22
C ALA A 206 -44.02 95.05 -87.66
N GLU A 207 -44.97 95.20 -86.75
CA GLU A 207 -46.39 95.40 -87.05
C GLU A 207 -46.59 96.73 -87.78
N LYS A 208 -45.91 97.81 -87.34
CA LYS A 208 -45.93 99.09 -88.06
C LYS A 208 -45.41 98.93 -89.49
N ALA A 209 -44.27 98.27 -89.68
CA ALA A 209 -43.71 98.01 -91.00
C ALA A 209 -44.58 97.04 -91.85
N HIS A 210 -45.15 96.01 -91.25
CA HIS A 210 -45.95 94.99 -91.92
C HIS A 210 -47.34 95.52 -92.30
N ASN A 211 -48.01 96.26 -91.41
CA ASN A 211 -49.27 96.92 -91.72
C ASN A 211 -49.09 97.98 -92.80
N GLU A 212 -47.99 98.74 -92.77
CA GLU A 212 -47.64 99.68 -93.83
C GLU A 212 -47.42 98.97 -95.19
N ALA A 213 -46.75 97.82 -95.19
CA ALA A 213 -46.56 96.99 -96.39
C ALA A 213 -47.87 96.31 -96.89
N ILE A 214 -48.74 95.83 -96.00
CA ILE A 214 -50.03 95.19 -96.36
C ILE A 214 -51.02 96.21 -96.92
N VAL A 215 -51.01 97.45 -96.42
CA VAL A 215 -51.83 98.54 -96.96
C VAL A 215 -51.39 98.89 -98.39
N GLN A 216 -50.11 98.75 -98.71
CA GLN A 216 -49.56 98.95 -100.06
C GLN A 216 -49.80 97.78 -101.04
N LEU A 217 -50.24 96.60 -100.54
CA LEU A 217 -50.52 95.43 -101.37
C LEU A 217 -51.93 95.46 -101.99
N ASP A 218 -52.06 94.88 -103.18
CA ASP A 218 -53.29 94.75 -103.93
C ASP A 218 -54.21 93.65 -103.35
N VAL A 219 -55.51 93.69 -103.71
CA VAL A 219 -56.56 92.82 -103.13
C VAL A 219 -56.31 91.33 -103.39
N SER A 220 -55.74 90.97 -104.55
CA SER A 220 -55.39 89.59 -104.90
C SER A 220 -54.31 89.03 -103.98
N SER A 221 -53.23 89.79 -103.76
CA SER A 221 -52.12 89.40 -102.90
C SER A 221 -52.53 89.23 -101.43
N ARG A 222 -53.46 90.06 -100.92
CA ARG A 222 -54.01 89.90 -99.56
C ARG A 222 -54.82 88.61 -99.38
N SER A 223 -55.52 88.15 -100.43
CA SER A 223 -56.28 86.89 -100.37
C SER A 223 -55.35 85.67 -100.35
N VAL A 224 -54.30 85.68 -101.17
CA VAL A 224 -53.27 84.62 -101.18
C VAL A 224 -52.54 84.53 -99.84
N PHE A 225 -52.24 85.67 -99.21
CA PHE A 225 -51.62 85.71 -97.88
C PHE A 225 -52.48 85.03 -96.80
N LYS A 226 -53.79 85.27 -96.78
CA LYS A 226 -54.70 84.61 -95.82
C LYS A 226 -54.71 83.09 -95.97
N GLU A 227 -54.71 82.59 -97.21
CA GLU A 227 -54.62 81.14 -97.44
C GLU A 227 -53.25 80.58 -97.06
N ASN A 228 -52.17 81.31 -97.32
CA ASN A 228 -50.82 80.93 -96.89
C ASN A 228 -50.72 80.80 -95.35
N VAL A 229 -51.34 81.72 -94.60
CA VAL A 229 -51.43 81.64 -93.13
C VAL A 229 -52.19 80.39 -92.69
N ARG A 230 -53.31 80.06 -93.36
CA ARG A 230 -54.10 78.85 -93.06
C ARG A 230 -53.29 77.57 -93.33
N LEU A 231 -52.59 77.51 -94.46
CA LEU A 231 -51.73 76.38 -94.83
C LEU A 231 -50.54 76.23 -93.88
N ASN A 232 -49.90 77.33 -93.48
CA ASN A 232 -48.81 77.29 -92.49
C ASN A 232 -49.29 76.81 -91.11
N LYS A 233 -50.52 77.17 -90.69
CA LYS A 233 -51.11 76.63 -89.46
C LYS A 233 -51.33 75.12 -89.55
N ALA A 234 -51.80 74.62 -90.70
CA ALA A 234 -51.94 73.18 -90.92
C ALA A 234 -50.59 72.46 -90.93
N LEU A 235 -49.59 73.02 -91.60
CA LEU A 235 -48.23 72.50 -91.63
C LEU A 235 -47.60 72.44 -90.22
N GLY A 236 -47.79 73.49 -89.42
CA GLY A 236 -47.30 73.53 -88.04
C GLY A 236 -47.89 72.43 -87.15
N ASN A 237 -49.16 72.07 -87.34
CA ASN A 237 -49.77 70.95 -86.62
C ASN A 237 -49.11 69.62 -86.98
N HIS A 238 -48.84 69.37 -88.27
CA HIS A 238 -48.16 68.15 -88.71
C HIS A 238 -46.70 68.09 -88.24
N ILE A 239 -45.99 69.22 -88.20
CA ILE A 239 -44.63 69.27 -87.65
C ILE A 239 -44.63 68.88 -86.17
N LYS A 240 -45.58 69.40 -85.37
CA LYS A 240 -45.72 69.03 -83.95
C LYS A 240 -46.01 67.55 -83.76
N GLU A 241 -46.92 66.98 -84.56
CA GLU A 241 -47.22 65.54 -84.52
C GLU A 241 -45.98 64.69 -84.84
N VAL A 242 -45.21 65.08 -85.86
CA VAL A 242 -43.96 64.41 -86.22
C VAL A 242 -42.91 64.53 -85.11
N GLU A 243 -42.79 65.69 -84.46
CA GLU A 243 -41.89 65.87 -83.31
C GLU A 243 -42.31 65.04 -82.10
N ASP A 244 -43.60 64.98 -81.78
CA ASP A 244 -44.13 64.18 -80.69
C ASP A 244 -43.96 62.68 -80.95
N LEU A 245 -44.13 62.24 -82.19
CA LEU A 245 -43.82 60.87 -82.60
C LEU A 245 -42.31 60.59 -82.50
N ARG A 246 -41.44 61.51 -82.94
CA ARG A 246 -39.98 61.36 -82.78
C ARG A 246 -39.56 61.26 -81.31
N LYS A 247 -40.13 62.07 -80.42
CA LYS A 247 -39.86 62.01 -78.98
C LYS A 247 -40.25 60.65 -78.39
N ARG A 248 -41.44 60.14 -78.72
CA ARG A 248 -41.86 58.80 -78.27
C ARG A 248 -40.97 57.70 -78.85
N ASN A 249 -40.61 57.80 -80.13
CA ASN A 249 -39.74 56.83 -80.78
C ASN A 249 -38.31 56.84 -80.22
N ALA A 250 -37.84 57.99 -79.70
CA ALA A 250 -36.56 58.09 -78.99
C ALA A 250 -36.63 57.61 -77.54
N ALA A 251 -37.76 57.81 -76.85
CA ALA A 251 -37.95 57.37 -75.47
C ALA A 251 -38.09 55.83 -75.33
N LEU A 252 -38.70 55.16 -76.30
CA LEU A 252 -38.88 53.71 -76.30
C LEU A 252 -37.55 52.91 -76.20
N PRO A 253 -36.50 53.18 -77.01
CA PRO A 253 -35.22 52.48 -76.86
C PRO A 253 -34.54 52.80 -75.54
N GLU A 254 -34.59 54.05 -75.03
CA GLU A 254 -34.06 54.38 -73.71
C GLU A 254 -34.75 53.58 -72.59
N GLU A 255 -36.08 53.44 -72.64
CA GLU A 255 -36.82 52.61 -71.68
C GLU A 255 -36.45 51.13 -71.81
N ASN A 256 -36.31 50.62 -73.04
CA ASN A 256 -35.90 49.24 -73.30
C ASN A 256 -34.47 48.94 -72.80
N ASP A 257 -33.54 49.88 -72.98
CA ASP A 257 -32.17 49.78 -72.47
C ASP A 257 -32.16 49.77 -70.94
N ASN A 258 -32.93 50.66 -70.31
CA ASN A 258 -33.09 50.69 -68.86
C ASN A 258 -33.69 49.39 -68.30
N LEU A 259 -34.73 48.85 -68.95
CA LEU A 259 -35.34 47.58 -68.57
C LEU A 259 -34.35 46.42 -68.73
N THR A 260 -33.53 46.44 -69.78
CA THR A 260 -32.49 45.42 -70.01
C THR A 260 -31.43 45.47 -68.91
N GLN A 261 -30.89 46.64 -68.59
CA GLN A 261 -29.94 46.81 -67.47
C GLN A 261 -30.53 46.37 -66.13
N ARG A 262 -31.80 46.70 -65.86
CA ARG A 262 -32.49 46.28 -64.64
C ARG A 262 -32.67 44.76 -64.57
N LYS A 263 -32.96 44.13 -65.70
CA LYS A 263 -33.06 42.67 -65.80
C LYS A 263 -31.71 42.01 -65.54
N GLU A 264 -30.64 42.50 -66.16
CA GLU A 264 -29.28 41.98 -66.00
C GLU A 264 -28.79 42.11 -64.55
N THR A 265 -28.97 43.27 -63.93
CA THR A 265 -28.61 43.50 -62.52
C THR A 265 -29.41 42.60 -61.58
N SER A 266 -30.72 42.47 -61.80
CA SER A 266 -31.56 41.54 -61.03
C SER A 266 -31.13 40.08 -61.20
N GLN A 267 -30.71 39.69 -62.40
CA GLN A 267 -30.25 38.34 -62.69
C GLN A 267 -28.89 38.05 -62.02
N LEU A 268 -27.97 39.02 -62.01
CA LEU A 268 -26.69 38.90 -61.29
C LEU A 268 -26.90 38.73 -59.78
N ILE A 269 -27.77 39.55 -59.18
CA ILE A 269 -28.10 39.43 -57.74
C ILE A 269 -28.76 38.07 -57.45
N MET A 270 -29.66 37.61 -58.31
CA MET A 270 -30.27 36.29 -58.18
C MET A 270 -29.23 35.16 -58.24
N ASN A 271 -28.28 35.23 -59.18
CA ASN A 271 -27.21 34.23 -59.29
C ASN A 271 -26.26 34.24 -58.09
N ASP A 272 -25.91 35.41 -57.55
CA ASP A 272 -25.08 35.54 -56.35
C ASP A 272 -25.80 34.99 -55.11
N THR A 273 -27.07 35.35 -54.90
CA THR A 273 -27.89 34.81 -53.79
C THR A 273 -28.07 33.31 -53.89
N VAL A 274 -28.29 32.75 -55.09
CA VAL A 274 -28.34 31.30 -55.31
C VAL A 274 -27.00 30.66 -54.96
N SER A 275 -25.87 31.24 -55.37
CA SER A 275 -24.52 30.72 -55.08
C SER A 275 -24.19 30.76 -53.58
N GLN A 276 -24.64 31.79 -52.87
CA GLN A 276 -24.51 31.87 -51.41
C GLN A 276 -25.35 30.80 -50.71
N ILE A 277 -26.60 30.61 -51.13
CA ILE A 277 -27.49 29.59 -50.56
C ILE A 277 -26.96 28.18 -50.82
N THR A 278 -26.43 27.87 -52.01
CA THR A 278 -25.84 26.56 -52.29
C THR A 278 -24.61 26.29 -51.42
N THR A 279 -23.76 27.31 -51.20
CA THR A 279 -22.60 27.23 -50.31
C THR A 279 -23.00 27.03 -48.85
N GLN A 280 -24.01 27.76 -48.37
CA GLN A 280 -24.53 27.56 -47.01
C GLN A 280 -25.16 26.17 -46.85
N ARG A 281 -25.88 25.69 -47.87
CA ARG A 281 -26.51 24.38 -47.85
C ARG A 281 -25.46 23.26 -47.79
N SER A 282 -24.35 23.36 -48.53
CA SER A 282 -23.27 22.38 -48.47
C SER A 282 -22.59 22.37 -47.09
N GLN A 283 -22.34 23.54 -46.50
CA GLN A 283 -21.81 23.66 -45.13
C GLN A 283 -22.76 23.05 -44.09
N ILE A 284 -24.07 23.31 -44.21
CA ILE A 284 -25.07 22.70 -43.31
C ILE A 284 -25.07 21.17 -43.46
N THR A 285 -24.98 20.63 -44.68
CA THR A 285 -24.93 19.18 -44.88
C THR A 285 -23.64 18.58 -44.30
N GLU A 286 -22.49 19.24 -44.46
CA GLU A 286 -21.23 18.79 -43.89
C GLU A 286 -21.28 18.78 -42.35
N MET A 287 -21.79 19.84 -41.74
CA MET A 287 -21.98 19.94 -40.30
C MET A 287 -22.95 18.88 -39.77
N LYS A 288 -24.03 18.58 -40.49
CA LYS A 288 -24.97 17.50 -40.13
C LYS A 288 -24.30 16.13 -40.16
N VAL A 289 -23.47 15.85 -41.18
CA VAL A 289 -22.70 14.60 -41.24
C VAL A 289 -21.72 14.52 -40.07
N LYS A 290 -20.99 15.60 -39.76
CA LYS A 290 -20.07 15.66 -38.60
C LYS A 290 -20.80 15.44 -37.27
N VAL A 291 -21.97 16.02 -37.09
CA VAL A 291 -22.78 15.80 -35.87
C VAL A 291 -23.20 14.33 -35.79
N SER A 292 -23.72 13.75 -36.88
CA SER A 292 -24.14 12.35 -36.90
C SER A 292 -23.00 11.37 -36.62
N THR A 293 -21.80 11.62 -37.16
CA THR A 293 -20.63 10.76 -36.89
C THR A 293 -20.14 10.88 -35.44
N LEU A 294 -20.17 12.09 -34.86
CA LEU A 294 -19.83 12.31 -33.45
C LEU A 294 -20.86 11.66 -32.52
N GLU A 295 -22.15 11.76 -32.85
CA GLU A 295 -23.23 11.09 -32.10
C GLU A 295 -23.07 9.56 -32.14
N GLN A 296 -22.74 9.00 -33.30
CA GLN A 296 -22.50 7.56 -33.46
C GLN A 296 -21.26 7.10 -32.67
N ALA A 297 -20.17 7.87 -32.72
CA ALA A 297 -18.96 7.58 -31.94
C ALA A 297 -19.25 7.65 -30.44
N LEU A 298 -19.98 8.68 -29.99
CA LEU A 298 -20.38 8.82 -28.59
C LEU A 298 -21.26 7.64 -28.15
N ALA A 299 -22.26 7.25 -28.95
CA ALA A 299 -23.12 6.11 -28.67
C ALA A 299 -22.31 4.80 -28.54
N SER A 300 -21.32 4.57 -29.42
CA SER A 300 -20.40 3.43 -29.33
C SER A 300 -19.61 3.44 -28.02
N THR A 301 -19.01 4.58 -27.66
CA THR A 301 -18.21 4.69 -26.42
C THR A 301 -19.05 4.50 -25.16
N VAL A 302 -20.32 4.96 -25.17
CA VAL A 302 -21.25 4.74 -24.06
C VAL A 302 -21.61 3.26 -23.95
N ALA A 303 -21.92 2.60 -25.06
CA ALA A 303 -22.24 1.17 -25.07
C ALA A 303 -21.05 0.31 -24.61
N GLU A 304 -19.83 0.63 -25.05
CA GLU A 304 -18.59 -0.02 -24.61
C GLU A 304 -18.37 0.16 -23.10
N PHE A 305 -18.60 1.37 -22.58
CA PHE A 305 -18.46 1.66 -21.15
C PHE A 305 -19.50 0.90 -20.30
N GLU A 306 -20.74 0.81 -20.75
CA GLU A 306 -21.78 0.03 -20.07
C GLU A 306 -21.44 -1.46 -20.03
N CYS A 307 -20.95 -1.99 -21.16
CA CYS A 307 -20.47 -3.38 -21.26
C CYS A 307 -19.28 -3.63 -20.31
N GLU A 308 -18.29 -2.73 -20.29
CA GLU A 308 -17.14 -2.83 -19.39
C GLU A 308 -17.57 -2.78 -17.93
N LYS A 309 -18.45 -1.84 -17.57
CA LYS A 309 -19.00 -1.70 -16.21
C LYS A 309 -19.74 -2.98 -15.77
N ALA A 310 -20.54 -3.57 -16.65
CA ALA A 310 -21.19 -4.85 -16.38
C ALA A 310 -20.17 -5.97 -16.17
N GLY A 311 -19.13 -6.04 -17.02
CA GLY A 311 -18.03 -6.99 -16.90
C GLY A 311 -17.24 -6.85 -15.59
N VAL A 312 -16.90 -5.63 -15.19
CA VAL A 312 -16.21 -5.34 -13.91
C VAL A 312 -17.08 -5.77 -12.73
N LYS A 313 -18.38 -5.44 -12.75
CA LYS A 313 -19.32 -5.84 -11.68
C LYS A 313 -19.42 -7.36 -11.58
N HIS A 314 -19.49 -8.06 -12.70
CA HIS A 314 -19.52 -9.53 -12.72
C HIS A 314 -18.22 -10.12 -12.16
N ARG A 315 -17.06 -9.66 -12.63
CA ARG A 315 -15.75 -10.12 -12.12
C ARG A 315 -15.58 -9.86 -10.62
N ALA A 316 -16.03 -8.70 -10.13
CA ALA A 316 -16.00 -8.37 -8.71
C ALA A 316 -16.90 -9.32 -7.90
N LYS A 317 -18.11 -9.63 -8.39
CA LYS A 317 -19.01 -10.60 -7.75
C LYS A 317 -18.39 -11.99 -7.67
N VAL A 318 -17.80 -12.48 -8.76
CA VAL A 318 -17.14 -13.80 -8.81
C VAL A 318 -15.95 -13.84 -7.84
N ARG A 319 -15.11 -12.81 -7.81
CA ARG A 319 -13.97 -12.72 -6.88
C ARG A 319 -14.42 -12.66 -5.42
N ALA A 320 -15.48 -11.91 -5.12
CA ALA A 320 -16.04 -11.85 -3.77
C ALA A 320 -16.56 -13.24 -3.34
N GLN A 321 -17.29 -13.93 -4.22
CA GLN A 321 -17.75 -15.30 -3.96
C GLN A 321 -16.59 -16.29 -3.75
N SER A 322 -15.55 -16.26 -4.61
CA SER A 322 -14.39 -17.14 -4.44
C SER A 322 -13.65 -16.86 -3.13
N SER A 323 -13.46 -15.59 -2.79
CA SER A 323 -12.84 -15.20 -1.52
C SER A 323 -13.68 -15.62 -0.31
N GLY A 324 -15.02 -15.55 -0.40
CA GLY A 324 -15.91 -16.03 0.65
C GLY A 324 -15.78 -17.53 0.89
N VAL A 325 -15.71 -18.32 -0.18
CA VAL A 325 -15.50 -19.78 -0.08
C VAL A 325 -14.14 -20.12 0.54
N GLU A 326 -13.08 -19.39 0.20
CA GLU A 326 -11.76 -19.58 0.80
C GLU A 326 -11.74 -19.19 2.29
N LEU A 327 -12.38 -18.08 2.65
CA LEU A 327 -12.53 -17.66 4.04
C LEU A 327 -13.27 -18.71 4.87
N ASP A 328 -14.38 -19.25 4.36
CA ASP A 328 -15.14 -20.32 5.03
C ASP A 328 -14.29 -21.58 5.26
N LYS A 329 -13.48 -21.97 4.26
CA LYS A 329 -12.56 -23.10 4.38
C LYS A 329 -11.51 -22.85 5.45
N LEU A 330 -10.88 -21.66 5.45
CA LEU A 330 -9.89 -21.27 6.44
C LEU A 330 -10.48 -21.20 7.85
N GLN A 331 -11.70 -20.68 7.99
CA GLN A 331 -12.38 -20.61 9.28
C GLN A 331 -12.70 -22.02 9.81
N LYS A 332 -13.17 -22.94 8.96
CA LYS A 332 -13.35 -24.35 9.34
C LYS A 332 -12.04 -24.99 9.81
N LEU A 333 -10.95 -24.81 9.07
CA LEU A 333 -9.62 -25.31 9.45
C LEU A 333 -9.16 -24.73 10.79
N LEU A 334 -9.34 -23.43 11.01
CA LEU A 334 -8.98 -22.78 12.27
C LEU A 334 -9.76 -23.36 13.45
N THR A 335 -11.08 -23.57 13.32
CA THR A 335 -11.88 -24.20 14.38
C THR A 335 -11.43 -25.65 14.67
N LEU A 336 -11.02 -26.41 13.65
CA LEU A 336 -10.47 -27.76 13.85
C LEU A 336 -9.14 -27.70 14.60
N ARG A 337 -8.24 -26.78 14.22
CA ARG A 337 -6.98 -26.57 14.92
C ARG A 337 -7.16 -26.11 16.37
N GLU A 338 -8.13 -25.25 16.65
CA GLU A 338 -8.47 -24.84 18.02
C GLU A 338 -8.98 -26.01 18.88
N ARG A 339 -9.80 -26.90 18.30
CA ARG A 339 -10.26 -28.13 18.98
C ARG A 339 -9.09 -29.08 19.26
N GLU A 340 -8.21 -29.30 18.29
CA GLU A 340 -7.00 -30.11 18.46
C GLU A 340 -6.08 -29.53 19.54
N LEU A 341 -5.79 -28.22 19.48
CA LEU A 341 -5.01 -27.51 20.49
C LEU A 341 -5.64 -27.62 21.87
N SER A 342 -6.97 -27.51 21.96
CA SER A 342 -7.70 -27.68 23.22
C SER A 342 -7.56 -29.10 23.77
N ARG A 343 -7.61 -30.13 22.90
CA ARG A 343 -7.36 -31.53 23.27
C ARG A 343 -5.93 -31.74 23.76
N VAL A 344 -4.95 -31.21 23.05
CA VAL A 344 -3.52 -31.25 23.45
C VAL A 344 -3.32 -30.55 24.79
N LYS A 345 -3.90 -29.36 25.00
CA LYS A 345 -3.84 -28.63 26.28
C LYS A 345 -4.46 -29.44 27.42
N LYS A 346 -5.59 -30.11 27.20
CA LYS A 346 -6.22 -31.00 28.20
C LYS A 346 -5.32 -32.18 28.53
N LEU A 347 -4.74 -32.84 27.52
CA LEU A 347 -3.81 -33.96 27.72
C LEU A 347 -2.55 -33.51 28.47
N ALA A 348 -1.94 -32.40 28.06
CA ALA A 348 -0.78 -31.83 28.72
C ALA A 348 -1.06 -31.50 30.20
N ARG A 349 -2.22 -30.88 30.50
CA ARG A 349 -2.67 -30.66 31.88
C ARG A 349 -2.80 -31.97 32.65
N SER A 350 -3.45 -32.98 32.07
CA SER A 350 -3.60 -34.29 32.72
C SER A 350 -2.26 -34.98 32.99
N ILE A 351 -1.30 -34.91 32.06
CA ILE A 351 0.06 -35.45 32.26
C ILE A 351 0.77 -34.72 33.40
N VAL A 352 0.66 -33.39 33.46
CA VAL A 352 1.25 -32.59 34.54
C VAL A 352 0.60 -32.94 35.88
N GLU A 353 -0.73 -33.01 35.95
CA GLU A 353 -1.46 -33.42 37.16
C GLU A 353 -1.06 -34.83 37.61
N GLN A 354 -1.01 -35.80 36.70
CA GLN A 354 -0.55 -37.16 36.99
C GLN A 354 0.88 -37.16 37.52
N ARG A 355 1.79 -36.38 36.91
CA ARG A 355 3.16 -36.24 37.39
C ARG A 355 3.19 -35.63 38.79
N THR A 356 2.47 -34.54 39.02
CA THR A 356 2.36 -33.90 40.35
C THR A 356 1.83 -34.88 41.39
N ASP A 357 0.80 -35.66 41.06
CA ASP A 357 0.28 -36.72 41.93
C ASP A 357 1.37 -37.77 42.25
N THR A 358 2.13 -38.22 41.25
CA THR A 358 3.24 -39.17 41.49
C THR A 358 4.35 -38.57 42.34
N GLU A 359 4.68 -37.29 42.14
CA GLU A 359 5.67 -36.56 42.93
C GLU A 359 5.22 -36.46 44.39
N ILE A 360 3.95 -36.12 44.64
CA ILE A 360 3.38 -36.08 46.01
C ILE A 360 3.48 -37.45 46.66
N LEU A 361 3.05 -38.52 45.98
CA LEU A 361 3.14 -39.88 46.50
C LEU A 361 4.57 -40.31 46.83
N PHE A 362 5.53 -39.90 46.01
CA PHE A 362 6.96 -40.14 46.24
C PHE A 362 7.47 -39.40 47.48
N HIS A 363 7.12 -38.12 47.64
CA HIS A 363 7.48 -37.35 48.83
C HIS A 363 6.85 -37.95 50.10
N GLU A 364 5.59 -38.40 50.03
CA GLU A 364 4.96 -39.06 51.17
C GLU A 364 5.63 -40.40 51.52
N ALA A 365 5.97 -41.23 50.52
CA ALA A 365 6.66 -42.49 50.74
C ALA A 365 8.08 -42.27 51.32
N LEU A 366 8.80 -41.28 50.79
CA LEU A 366 10.08 -40.85 51.34
C LEU A 366 9.95 -40.37 52.79
N ASN A 367 8.98 -39.52 53.08
CA ASN A 367 8.77 -39.01 54.43
C ASN A 367 8.40 -40.13 55.41
N GLN A 368 7.55 -41.08 55.00
CA GLN A 368 7.21 -42.23 55.84
C GLN A 368 8.44 -43.06 56.20
N VAL A 369 9.30 -43.39 55.22
CA VAL A 369 10.54 -44.12 55.50
C VAL A 369 11.51 -43.29 56.32
N LYS A 370 11.63 -41.97 56.10
CA LYS A 370 12.43 -41.10 56.96
C LYS A 370 11.95 -41.12 58.41
N GLN A 371 10.64 -41.03 58.64
CA GLN A 371 10.07 -41.13 59.99
C GLN A 371 10.34 -42.50 60.62
N GLU A 372 10.17 -43.59 59.87
CA GLU A 372 10.50 -44.96 60.34
C GLU A 372 11.99 -45.09 60.72
N ILE A 373 12.90 -44.48 59.95
CA ILE A 373 14.34 -44.47 60.28
C ILE A 373 14.59 -43.73 61.59
N LEU A 374 13.92 -42.58 61.79
CA LEU A 374 14.03 -41.81 63.02
C LEU A 374 13.46 -42.59 64.21
N THR A 375 12.30 -43.22 64.07
CA THR A 375 11.72 -44.03 65.15
C THR A 375 12.58 -45.25 65.45
N GLN A 376 13.10 -45.98 64.45
CA GLN A 376 14.04 -47.09 64.66
C GLN A 376 15.32 -46.65 65.38
N ARG A 377 15.83 -45.46 65.06
CA ARG A 377 17.00 -44.89 65.73
C ARG A 377 16.70 -44.53 67.19
N LEU A 378 15.58 -43.86 67.44
CA LEU A 378 15.10 -43.51 68.78
C LEU A 378 14.77 -44.75 69.61
N GLU A 379 14.13 -45.77 69.03
CA GLU A 379 13.85 -47.05 69.69
C GLU A 379 15.13 -47.84 69.97
N GLY A 380 16.10 -47.81 69.04
CA GLY A 380 17.43 -48.37 69.23
C GLY A 380 18.21 -47.66 70.36
N GLU A 381 18.13 -46.34 70.43
CA GLU A 381 18.70 -45.53 71.51
C GLU A 381 17.97 -45.77 72.84
N ALA A 382 16.64 -45.87 72.85
CA ALA A 382 15.82 -46.15 74.02
C ALA A 382 16.01 -47.58 74.55
N THR A 383 16.14 -48.58 73.68
CA THR A 383 16.47 -49.96 74.09
C THR A 383 17.92 -50.09 74.53
N ARG A 384 18.86 -49.34 73.93
CA ARG A 384 20.24 -49.25 74.42
C ARG A 384 20.30 -48.55 75.79
N SER A 385 19.53 -47.49 75.99
CA SER A 385 19.39 -46.77 77.27
C SER A 385 18.70 -47.64 78.32
N LYS A 386 17.63 -48.38 77.97
CA LYS A 386 16.99 -49.39 78.85
C LYS A 386 17.94 -50.53 79.23
N ARG A 387 18.74 -51.06 78.29
CA ARG A 387 19.78 -52.06 78.61
C ARG A 387 20.87 -51.47 79.51
N MET A 388 21.25 -50.22 79.32
CA MET A 388 22.19 -49.52 80.20
C MET A 388 21.62 -49.36 81.61
N ASN A 389 20.33 -49.06 81.73
CA ASN A 389 19.60 -48.96 83.01
C ASN A 389 19.34 -50.33 83.67
N GLU A 390 19.11 -51.40 82.90
CA GLU A 390 19.00 -52.78 83.42
C GLU A 390 20.35 -53.32 83.90
N VAL A 391 21.45 -53.00 83.22
CA VAL A 391 22.83 -53.31 83.69
C VAL A 391 23.18 -52.53 84.97
N LEU A 392 22.54 -51.39 85.23
CA LEU A 392 22.73 -50.60 86.45
C LEU A 392 21.83 -51.02 87.64
N SER A 393 20.79 -51.83 87.44
CA SER A 393 19.85 -52.27 88.50
C SER A 393 20.20 -53.60 89.17
N GLY A 394 21.38 -54.18 88.91
CA GLY A 394 21.95 -55.33 89.62
C GLY A 394 23.15 -54.94 90.50
N ARG A 395 22.89 -54.73 91.80
CA ARG A 395 23.82 -54.42 92.91
C ARG A 395 25.11 -55.31 92.90
N ARG A 396 26.33 -54.81 93.16
CA ARG A 396 26.79 -54.26 94.45
C ARG A 396 28.16 -53.53 94.37
N ASP A 397 28.16 -52.31 94.90
CA ASP A 397 29.13 -51.53 95.70
C ASP A 397 30.64 -51.57 95.41
N PHE A 398 31.23 -50.42 95.07
CA PHE A 398 32.37 -49.82 95.80
C PHE A 398 32.39 -48.29 95.62
N ALA A 399 32.90 -47.62 96.65
CA ALA A 399 32.68 -46.22 96.97
C ALA A 399 33.62 -45.22 96.25
N HIS A 400 33.08 -43.99 96.15
CA HIS A 400 33.76 -42.69 96.25
C HIS A 400 34.89 -42.32 95.25
N THR A 401 34.70 -41.23 94.49
CA THR A 401 35.24 -39.89 94.82
C THR A 401 35.09 -38.90 93.63
N GLN A 402 34.28 -37.85 93.87
CA GLN A 402 34.38 -36.43 93.48
C GLN A 402 34.56 -35.91 92.04
N ASN A 403 33.82 -34.78 91.86
CA ASN A 403 34.03 -33.61 90.99
C ASN A 403 33.60 -33.75 89.52
N SER A 404 33.00 -32.74 88.87
CA SER A 404 32.41 -31.45 89.25
C SER A 404 31.79 -30.85 87.99
N VAL A 405 30.91 -29.85 88.19
CA VAL A 405 30.55 -28.78 87.24
C VAL A 405 29.50 -29.08 86.15
N SER A 406 28.41 -28.33 86.32
CA SER A 406 27.28 -28.01 85.45
C SER A 406 27.66 -27.38 84.10
N THR A 407 26.63 -27.02 83.32
CA THR A 407 26.60 -26.26 82.05
C THR A 407 26.72 -27.20 80.85
N ASP A 408 25.79 -27.31 79.91
CA ASP A 408 24.95 -26.28 79.29
C ASP A 408 23.75 -26.95 78.59
N SER A 409 22.52 -26.51 78.87
CA SER A 409 21.28 -27.11 78.34
C SER A 409 20.74 -26.41 77.08
N GLN A 410 21.56 -25.64 76.36
CA GLN A 410 21.07 -24.81 75.25
C GLN A 410 21.71 -25.05 73.86
N GLU A 411 22.71 -25.92 73.71
CA GLU A 411 23.25 -26.29 72.37
C GLU A 411 22.62 -27.54 71.74
N VAL A 412 21.96 -28.39 72.54
CA VAL A 412 21.41 -29.66 72.05
C VAL A 412 20.18 -29.45 71.13
N GLU A 413 19.45 -28.35 71.25
CA GLU A 413 18.29 -28.11 70.37
C GLU A 413 18.65 -27.69 68.94
N LYS A 414 19.81 -27.05 68.71
CA LYS A 414 20.20 -26.59 67.36
C LYS A 414 20.86 -27.70 66.53
N ASP A 415 21.51 -28.67 67.16
CA ASP A 415 22.17 -29.78 66.46
C ASP A 415 21.20 -30.94 66.12
N ASN A 416 20.06 -31.03 66.84
CA ASN A 416 19.00 -31.98 66.51
C ASN A 416 18.25 -31.60 65.22
N LEU A 417 18.07 -30.31 64.91
CA LEU A 417 17.40 -29.91 63.66
C LEU A 417 18.22 -30.24 62.39
N ARG A 418 19.56 -30.29 62.47
CA ARG A 418 20.41 -30.62 61.30
C ARG A 418 20.53 -32.13 61.05
N LYS A 419 20.32 -32.99 62.05
CA LYS A 419 20.32 -34.46 61.91
C LYS A 419 19.04 -35.05 61.30
N HIS A 420 17.96 -34.29 61.22
CA HIS A 420 16.65 -34.78 60.74
C HIS A 420 16.43 -34.68 59.22
N ARG A 421 17.36 -34.08 58.47
CA ARG A 421 17.35 -34.16 57.00
C ARG A 421 18.23 -35.31 56.53
N THR A 422 17.72 -36.53 56.64
CA THR A 422 18.33 -37.67 55.92
C THR A 422 18.18 -37.39 54.43
N ASP A 423 19.30 -37.15 53.74
CA ASP A 423 19.30 -37.00 52.28
C ASP A 423 19.23 -38.40 51.63
N ILE A 424 18.69 -38.51 50.41
CA ILE A 424 18.46 -39.83 49.76
C ILE A 424 19.78 -40.62 49.65
N SER A 425 20.90 -39.91 49.46
CA SER A 425 22.26 -40.43 49.39
C SER A 425 22.72 -41.15 50.67
N GLU A 426 22.14 -40.83 51.82
CA GLU A 426 22.53 -41.39 53.14
C GLU A 426 21.69 -42.61 53.54
N MET A 427 20.62 -42.91 52.79
CA MET A 427 19.76 -44.08 53.01
C MET A 427 20.46 -45.37 52.56
N ARG A 428 20.36 -46.44 53.37
CA ARG A 428 20.84 -47.78 52.98
C ARG A 428 19.98 -48.33 51.84
N TRP A 429 20.52 -49.30 51.08
CA TRP A 429 19.84 -49.88 49.91
C TRP A 429 18.45 -50.44 50.24
N GLU A 430 18.32 -51.14 51.37
CA GLU A 430 17.05 -51.69 51.89
C GLU A 430 15.98 -50.59 52.13
N GLN A 431 16.41 -49.43 52.62
CA GLN A 431 15.52 -48.29 52.88
C GLN A 431 15.06 -47.63 51.58
N ARG A 432 15.94 -47.52 50.58
CA ARG A 432 15.58 -47.02 49.25
C ARG A 432 14.62 -47.96 48.53
N GLU A 433 14.85 -49.27 48.63
CA GLU A 433 13.94 -50.28 48.09
C GLU A 433 12.56 -50.20 48.76
N ARG A 434 12.52 -50.00 50.09
CA ARG A 434 11.26 -49.83 50.83
C ARG A 434 10.47 -48.60 50.37
N VAL A 435 11.13 -47.47 50.12
CA VAL A 435 10.49 -46.27 49.53
C VAL A 435 9.82 -46.61 48.20
N LEU A 436 10.52 -47.34 47.32
CA LEU A 436 9.96 -47.74 46.01
C LEU A 436 8.77 -48.70 46.17
N ARG A 437 8.88 -49.71 47.05
CA ARG A 437 7.77 -50.63 47.33
C ARG A 437 6.54 -49.89 47.87
N LEU A 438 6.75 -48.95 48.80
CA LEU A 438 5.70 -48.14 49.40
C LEU A 438 5.08 -47.16 48.38
N LEU A 439 5.89 -46.56 47.51
CA LEU A 439 5.42 -45.75 46.38
C LEU A 439 4.52 -46.58 45.46
N PHE A 440 4.99 -47.74 44.99
CA PHE A 440 4.19 -48.60 44.12
C PHE A 440 2.92 -49.09 44.80
N ALA A 441 2.97 -49.45 46.09
CA ALA A 441 1.78 -49.80 46.86
C ALA A 441 0.78 -48.64 46.92
N LYS A 442 1.25 -47.41 47.19
CA LYS A 442 0.40 -46.20 47.22
C LYS A 442 -0.16 -45.83 45.83
N MET A 443 0.65 -45.91 44.78
CA MET A 443 0.20 -45.68 43.39
C MET A 443 -0.88 -46.69 42.99
N ASN A 444 -0.67 -47.97 43.30
CA ASN A 444 -1.62 -49.04 42.98
C ASN A 444 -2.90 -48.97 43.82
N SER A 445 -2.82 -48.49 45.07
CA SER A 445 -3.99 -48.27 45.94
C SER A 445 -4.89 -47.12 45.49
N ARG A 446 -4.36 -46.15 44.71
CA ARG A 446 -5.15 -45.05 44.13
C ARG A 446 -5.76 -45.42 42.78
N LYS A 447 -5.09 -46.27 41.99
CA LYS A 447 -5.61 -46.79 40.71
C LYS A 447 -6.87 -47.66 40.88
N SER A 448 -7.05 -48.31 42.03
CA SER A 448 -8.24 -49.13 42.33
C SER A 448 -9.46 -48.34 42.87
N LYS A 449 -9.35 -47.03 43.10
CA LYS A 449 -10.42 -46.19 43.67
C LYS A 449 -11.09 -45.21 42.70
N LYS A 450 -10.73 -45.19 41.42
CA LYS A 450 -11.42 -44.41 40.38
C LYS A 450 -11.82 -45.32 39.21
N PRO A 451 -13.11 -45.55 38.94
CA PRO A 451 -13.51 -46.09 37.65
C PRO A 451 -13.21 -45.04 36.59
N ILE A 452 -12.42 -45.41 35.59
CA ILE A 452 -12.13 -44.59 34.43
C ILE A 452 -13.37 -44.67 33.53
N ASP A 453 -14.16 -43.61 33.53
CA ASP A 453 -15.26 -43.43 32.60
C ASP A 453 -14.67 -43.14 31.21
N ALA A 454 -14.43 -44.22 30.46
CA ALA A 454 -14.06 -44.15 29.06
C ALA A 454 -15.32 -43.85 28.25
N GLN A 455 -15.68 -42.57 28.14
CA GLN A 455 -16.70 -42.14 27.17
C GLN A 455 -16.15 -42.23 25.75
N ALA A 456 -16.53 -43.34 25.12
CA ALA A 456 -16.86 -43.55 23.71
C ALA A 456 -16.45 -42.45 22.72
N LEU A 457 -15.50 -42.82 21.85
CA LEU A 457 -15.48 -42.39 20.46
C LEU A 457 -16.63 -43.11 19.73
N THR A 458 -17.69 -42.40 19.39
CA THR A 458 -18.63 -42.80 18.34
C THR A 458 -18.81 -41.64 17.38
N ASP A 459 -18.26 -41.81 16.18
CA ASP A 459 -18.75 -41.17 14.97
C ASP A 459 -20.17 -41.69 14.69
N SER A 460 -21.14 -40.82 14.41
CA SER A 460 -22.05 -40.89 13.26
C SER A 460 -23.24 -39.92 13.38
N GLU A 461 -23.67 -39.48 12.19
CA GLU A 461 -24.94 -38.83 11.81
C GLU A 461 -25.08 -37.32 12.10
N GLY A 462 -25.57 -36.49 11.17
CA GLY A 462 -26.16 -36.74 9.87
C GLY A 462 -26.81 -35.46 9.34
N ASN A 463 -26.50 -35.14 8.09
CA ASN A 463 -27.33 -34.57 7.04
C ASN A 463 -28.61 -33.78 7.43
N GLN A 464 -28.68 -32.52 7.01
CA GLN A 464 -29.91 -31.94 6.46
C GLN A 464 -29.63 -31.35 5.07
N CYS A 465 -30.16 -32.07 4.08
CA CYS A 465 -30.37 -31.63 2.73
C CYS A 465 -31.66 -30.79 2.69
N SER A 466 -31.59 -29.62 2.05
CA SER A 466 -32.75 -28.97 1.45
C SER A 466 -32.31 -28.41 0.09
N SER A 467 -32.56 -29.20 -0.96
CA SER A 467 -32.88 -28.69 -2.30
C SER A 467 -34.41 -28.62 -2.34
N ASP A 468 -35.08 -27.60 -2.88
CA ASP A 468 -35.28 -27.25 -4.30
C ASP A 468 -36.37 -26.15 -4.35
N PRO A 469 -36.88 -25.67 -5.51
CA PRO A 469 -36.22 -25.31 -6.77
C PRO A 469 -36.73 -23.94 -7.30
N SER A 470 -36.03 -23.34 -8.27
CA SER A 470 -36.69 -22.61 -9.38
C SER A 470 -35.68 -22.33 -10.50
N SER A 471 -35.55 -23.30 -11.40
CA SER A 471 -35.24 -23.01 -12.79
C SER A 471 -36.54 -22.57 -13.47
N GLU A 472 -36.54 -21.38 -14.06
CA GLU A 472 -37.30 -21.14 -15.28
C GLU A 472 -36.29 -20.79 -16.38
N GLU A 473 -35.95 -21.81 -17.16
CA GLU A 473 -35.60 -21.61 -18.55
C GLU A 473 -36.89 -21.37 -19.33
N SER A 474 -36.96 -20.29 -20.11
CA SER A 474 -37.82 -20.23 -21.28
C SER A 474 -36.93 -20.08 -22.52
N ASN A 475 -36.73 -21.21 -23.20
CA ASN A 475 -36.24 -21.31 -24.56
C ASN A 475 -37.39 -21.10 -25.54
N VAL A 476 -37.37 -20.05 -26.35
CA VAL A 476 -37.92 -19.97 -27.73
C VAL A 476 -37.44 -18.62 -28.31
N THR A 477 -36.90 -18.41 -29.52
CA THR A 477 -37.09 -19.09 -30.81
C THR A 477 -35.97 -18.65 -31.76
N PHE A 478 -35.46 -19.57 -32.57
CA PHE A 478 -34.83 -19.30 -33.88
C PHE A 478 -35.87 -18.69 -34.83
N LEU A 479 -35.56 -17.59 -35.54
CA LEU A 479 -35.96 -17.41 -36.94
C LEU A 479 -35.12 -16.31 -37.63
N THR A 480 -34.49 -16.74 -38.72
CA THR A 480 -34.07 -16.02 -39.93
C THR A 480 -34.69 -14.63 -40.17
N GLN A 481 -33.86 -13.64 -40.51
CA GLN A 481 -33.69 -13.17 -41.89
C GLN A 481 -32.58 -12.11 -41.97
N ALA A 482 -31.69 -12.32 -42.94
CA ALA A 482 -30.81 -11.29 -43.47
C ALA A 482 -31.66 -10.29 -44.26
N GLU A 483 -31.42 -9.00 -44.05
CA GLU A 483 -31.78 -7.98 -45.04
C GLU A 483 -30.50 -7.39 -45.60
N VAL A 484 -30.14 -7.92 -46.75
CA VAL A 484 -29.14 -7.38 -47.66
C VAL A 484 -29.80 -6.19 -48.35
N PHE A 485 -29.58 -4.96 -47.87
CA PHE A 485 -29.80 -3.79 -48.71
C PHE A 485 -28.53 -3.51 -49.52
N ASN A 486 -28.52 -4.20 -50.65
CA ASN A 486 -27.79 -3.82 -51.84
C ASN A 486 -28.40 -2.49 -52.34
N MET A 487 -27.62 -1.41 -52.36
CA MET A 487 -27.88 -0.27 -53.24
C MET A 487 -26.77 -0.24 -54.28
N SER A 488 -27.07 -0.91 -55.40
CA SER A 488 -26.64 -0.56 -56.75
C SER A 488 -26.43 0.95 -56.87
N SER A 489 -25.22 1.38 -57.23
CA SER A 489 -24.92 1.86 -58.59
C SER A 489 -26.06 2.69 -59.22
N THR A 490 -25.85 4.00 -59.25
CA THR A 490 -26.24 4.85 -60.37
C THR A 490 -24.99 5.57 -60.85
N ALA A 491 -24.40 4.99 -61.89
CA ALA A 491 -23.68 5.75 -62.89
C ALA A 491 -24.72 6.38 -63.83
N ASP A 492 -24.72 7.71 -63.90
CA ASP A 492 -25.05 8.57 -65.04
C ASP A 492 -23.92 9.61 -64.99
N SER A 493 -23.00 9.78 -65.93
CA SER A 493 -23.09 9.85 -67.40
C SER A 493 -24.02 10.94 -67.92
N SER A 494 -23.53 12.18 -67.88
CA SER A 494 -23.78 13.23 -68.87
C SER A 494 -22.70 14.29 -68.64
N ASP A 495 -21.65 14.38 -69.46
CA ASP A 495 -21.65 15.14 -70.72
C ASP A 495 -22.43 16.46 -70.62
N ILE A 496 -21.74 17.53 -70.23
CA ILE A 496 -21.50 18.79 -70.97
C ILE A 496 -20.71 19.74 -70.05
#